data_AF-A0A183HHB9-F1
#
_entry.id   AF-A0A183HHB9-F1
#
_cell.length_a   1.000
_cell.length_b   1.000
_cell.length_c   1.000
_cell.angle_alpha   90.00
_cell.angle_beta   90.00
_cell.angle_gamma   90.00
#
_symmetry.space_group_name_H-M   'P 1'
#
loop_
_entity.id
_entity.type
_entity.pdbx_description
1 polymer ?
#
loop_
_entity_poly.entity_id
_entity_poly.type
_entity_poly.pdbx_seq_one_letter_code
_entity_poly.pdbx_strand_id
1 'polypeptide(L)'
;MPIILGSTLMVCDDTESILIIPTWALEEIIKLIKANKNMIAWGLDFSPDADSYLVCKQDDAGCFNSQIFTNGVENRKVTGASFIVIDGALKDGGEPFAVNVLEVSSFDIFSLINFFLEGMNGGNNDGELDGMAIRFRSDIMESLLEALSVGQDFEQISSAMKFSIKWNDDSYTQQFVGGLVSPIDNRSLIGCYQYGLKKSKILGSSYPIPNQVDWSLRLISVYNVAKGRFVQRVQSKVLNVSEQVAAQ
;
A
#
# COMPACT_ATOMS: atom_id res chain seq x y z
N MET A 1 -0.99 -6.50 8.35
CA MET A 1 0.00 -5.67 7.64
C MET A 1 -0.71 -4.44 7.08
N PRO A 2 -0.21 -3.20 7.28
CA PRO A 2 -0.85 -2.02 6.70
C PRO A 2 -0.69 -2.01 5.18
N ILE A 3 -1.69 -1.49 4.45
CA ILE A 3 -1.63 -1.32 3.00
C ILE A 3 -1.35 0.16 2.73
N ILE A 4 -0.36 0.45 1.89
CA ILE A 4 -0.08 1.81 1.42
C ILE A 4 -0.57 1.91 -0.02
N LEU A 5 -1.76 2.52 -0.19
CA LEU A 5 -2.39 2.66 -1.49
C LEU A 5 -1.51 3.45 -2.47
N GLY A 6 -1.43 3.02 -3.73
CA GLY A 6 -0.55 3.61 -4.73
C GLY A 6 0.96 3.40 -4.52
N SER A 7 1.38 2.66 -3.48
CA SER A 7 2.76 2.16 -3.41
C SER A 7 2.88 0.91 -4.25
N THR A 8 3.81 0.86 -5.18
CA THR A 8 3.96 -0.26 -6.11
C THR A 8 5.41 -0.76 -6.10
N LEU A 9 5.61 -2.04 -6.35
CA LEU A 9 6.93 -2.64 -6.54
C LEU A 9 6.99 -3.23 -7.94
N MET A 10 8.06 -2.93 -8.66
CA MET A 10 8.33 -3.44 -10.00
C MET A 10 9.70 -4.08 -10.03
N VAL A 11 9.77 -5.32 -10.50
CA VAL A 11 11.01 -6.03 -10.80
C VAL A 11 11.21 -6.03 -12.31
N CYS A 12 12.18 -5.26 -12.79
CA CYS A 12 12.51 -5.08 -14.19
C CYS A 12 13.63 -6.03 -14.61
N ASP A 13 13.38 -6.87 -15.61
CA ASP A 13 14.32 -7.81 -16.24
C ASP A 13 15.12 -8.66 -15.24
N ASP A 14 14.56 -8.94 -14.05
CA ASP A 14 15.22 -9.61 -12.90
C ASP A 14 16.56 -8.96 -12.44
N THR A 15 16.88 -7.75 -12.89
CA THR A 15 18.13 -7.03 -12.58
C THR A 15 17.91 -5.73 -11.80
N GLU A 16 16.73 -5.12 -11.90
CA GLU A 16 16.38 -3.91 -11.16
C GLU A 16 15.06 -4.09 -10.42
N SER A 17 14.99 -3.62 -9.19
CA SER A 17 13.78 -3.54 -8.38
C SER A 17 13.52 -2.09 -8.01
N ILE A 18 12.32 -1.61 -8.31
CA ILE A 18 11.91 -0.23 -8.09
C ILE A 18 10.67 -0.24 -7.21
N LEU A 19 10.83 0.25 -5.98
CA LEU A 19 9.73 0.49 -5.05
C LEU A 19 9.31 1.97 -5.14
N ILE A 20 8.07 2.20 -5.51
CA ILE A 20 7.48 3.53 -5.54
C ILE A 20 6.67 3.73 -4.26
N ILE A 21 6.97 4.81 -3.54
CA ILE A 21 6.24 5.21 -2.34
C ILE A 21 5.60 6.58 -2.59
N PRO A 22 4.28 6.72 -2.41
CA PRO A 22 3.63 8.02 -2.52
C PRO A 22 4.12 9.01 -1.47
N THR A 23 4.27 10.29 -1.82
CA THR A 23 4.81 11.28 -0.87
C THR A 23 3.89 11.51 0.33
N TRP A 24 2.58 11.30 0.17
CA TRP A 24 1.62 11.40 1.28
C TRP A 24 1.78 10.27 2.31
N ALA A 25 2.41 9.15 1.93
CA ALA A 25 2.59 7.99 2.80
C ALA A 25 3.74 8.16 3.80
N LEU A 26 4.50 9.27 3.74
CA LEU A 26 5.65 9.54 4.62
C LEU A 26 5.31 9.36 6.11
N GLU A 27 4.19 9.90 6.57
CA GLU A 27 3.78 9.75 7.97
C GLU A 27 3.49 8.30 8.35
N GLU A 28 2.96 7.48 7.42
CA GLU A 28 2.69 6.06 7.68
C GLU A 28 3.98 5.25 7.68
N ILE A 29 4.92 5.54 6.78
CA ILE A 29 6.25 4.93 6.76
C ILE A 29 7.01 5.25 8.06
N ILE A 30 6.98 6.50 8.54
CA ILE A 30 7.62 6.88 9.81
C ILE A 30 7.03 6.08 10.99
N LYS A 31 5.73 5.80 10.99
CA LYS A 31 5.10 4.96 12.03
C LYS A 31 5.59 3.51 11.95
N LEU A 32 5.71 2.96 10.75
CA LEU A 32 6.25 1.61 10.54
C LEU A 32 7.67 1.48 11.09
N ILE A 33 8.54 2.44 10.76
CA ILE A 33 9.93 2.50 11.23
C ILE A 33 9.98 2.58 12.76
N LYS A 34 9.13 3.41 13.37
CA LYS A 34 9.05 3.55 14.84
C LYS A 34 8.54 2.29 15.53
N ALA A 35 7.67 1.52 14.87
CA ALA A 35 7.15 0.28 15.43
C ALA A 35 8.22 -0.82 15.45
N ASN A 36 9.00 -0.95 14.37
CA ASN A 36 10.11 -1.90 14.31
C ASN A 36 11.21 -1.41 13.37
N LYS A 37 12.38 -1.08 13.94
CA LYS A 37 13.54 -0.61 13.18
C LYS A 37 14.27 -1.74 12.45
N ASN A 38 14.12 -2.99 12.89
CA ASN A 38 14.83 -4.12 12.30
C ASN A 38 14.08 -4.70 11.11
N MET A 39 12.79 -4.37 10.97
CA MET A 39 11.94 -4.92 9.94
C MET A 39 10.71 -4.04 9.70
N ILE A 40 10.49 -3.66 8.44
CA ILE A 40 9.30 -2.91 8.00
C ILE A 40 8.59 -3.69 6.89
N ALA A 41 7.27 -3.67 6.88
CA ALA A 41 6.47 -4.38 5.88
C ALA A 41 5.14 -3.68 5.64
N TRP A 42 4.70 -3.68 4.39
CA TRP A 42 3.38 -3.17 3.99
C TRP A 42 2.89 -3.81 2.69
N GLY A 43 1.58 -3.74 2.47
CA GLY A 43 0.91 -4.16 1.24
C GLY A 43 1.02 -3.11 0.16
N LEU A 44 1.21 -3.59 -1.06
CA LEU A 44 1.41 -2.80 -2.27
C LEU A 44 0.13 -2.82 -3.12
N ASP A 45 0.04 -1.82 -3.99
CA ASP A 45 -0.98 -1.68 -5.01
C ASP A 45 -0.50 -2.28 -6.34
N PHE A 46 -1.41 -2.46 -7.28
CA PHE A 46 -1.09 -2.96 -8.61
C PHE A 46 -0.44 -1.85 -9.45
N SER A 47 0.80 -2.07 -9.87
CA SER A 47 1.42 -1.36 -10.98
C SER A 47 0.75 -1.68 -12.33
N PRO A 48 0.27 -0.68 -13.07
CA PRO A 48 -0.27 -0.86 -14.41
C PRO A 48 0.82 -1.17 -15.46
N ASP A 49 2.08 -0.80 -15.17
CA ASP A 49 3.21 -1.03 -16.06
C ASP A 49 3.77 -2.46 -15.94
N ALA A 50 3.25 -3.26 -15.00
CA ALA A 50 3.66 -4.65 -14.81
C ALA A 50 2.93 -5.58 -15.80
N ASP A 51 3.71 -6.37 -16.53
CA ASP A 51 3.22 -7.40 -17.47
C ASP A 51 2.92 -8.75 -16.80
N SER A 52 3.37 -8.89 -15.55
CA SER A 52 3.29 -10.10 -14.75
C SER A 52 3.23 -9.77 -13.26
N TYR A 53 2.69 -10.69 -12.45
CA TYR A 53 2.65 -10.56 -11.00
C TYR A 53 3.12 -11.83 -10.33
N LEU A 54 3.76 -11.69 -9.17
CA LEU A 54 3.99 -12.81 -8.26
C LEU A 54 2.64 -13.24 -7.70
N VAL A 55 2.30 -14.52 -7.89
CA VAL A 55 1.04 -15.13 -7.45
C VAL A 55 1.35 -16.44 -6.75
N CYS A 56 0.84 -16.60 -5.54
CA CYS A 56 0.93 -17.88 -4.86
C CYS A 56 -0.13 -18.81 -5.45
N LYS A 57 0.21 -20.08 -5.68
CA LYS A 57 -0.79 -21.10 -5.97
C LYS A 57 -0.77 -22.14 -4.88
N GLN A 58 -1.91 -22.34 -4.22
CA GLN A 58 -2.11 -23.49 -3.37
C GLN A 58 -2.33 -24.75 -4.22
N ASP A 59 -1.57 -25.80 -3.93
CA ASP A 59 -1.80 -27.12 -4.49
C ASP A 59 -2.90 -27.88 -3.73
N ASP A 60 -3.36 -29.00 -4.30
CA ASP A 60 -4.41 -29.83 -3.71
C ASP A 60 -4.00 -30.46 -2.36
N ALA A 61 -2.71 -30.42 -2.01
CA ALA A 61 -2.17 -30.87 -0.73
C ALA A 61 -2.10 -29.75 0.32
N GLY A 62 -2.51 -28.53 -0.03
CA GLY A 62 -2.47 -27.36 0.83
C GLY A 62 -1.10 -26.69 0.94
N CYS A 63 -0.13 -27.12 0.13
CA CYS A 63 1.18 -26.46 0.01
C CYS A 63 1.08 -25.30 -0.97
N PHE A 64 1.70 -24.17 -0.66
CA PHE A 64 1.73 -23.03 -1.55
C PHE A 64 3.06 -22.96 -2.30
N ASN A 65 3.00 -22.77 -3.61
CA ASN A 65 4.15 -22.57 -4.48
C ASN A 65 4.02 -21.21 -5.18
N SER A 66 5.08 -20.39 -5.15
CA SER A 66 5.06 -19.13 -5.90
C SER A 66 5.14 -19.40 -7.39
N GLN A 67 4.23 -18.80 -8.15
CA GLN A 67 4.23 -18.82 -9.60
C GLN A 67 4.18 -17.39 -10.12
N ILE A 68 4.93 -17.11 -11.17
CA ILE A 68 4.79 -15.84 -11.87
C ILE A 68 3.55 -15.96 -12.77
N PHE A 69 2.50 -15.21 -12.46
CA PHE A 69 1.35 -15.10 -13.36
C PHE A 69 1.72 -14.14 -14.49
N THR A 70 1.87 -14.70 -15.69
CA THR A 70 2.20 -13.94 -16.90
C THR A 70 0.94 -13.64 -17.68
N ASN A 71 0.79 -12.41 -18.17
CA ASN A 71 -0.36 -12.03 -18.99
C ASN A 71 -0.18 -12.46 -20.47
N GLY A 72 0.27 -13.71 -20.69
CA GLY A 72 0.47 -14.28 -22.03
C GLY A 72 1.66 -13.74 -22.83
N VAL A 73 2.63 -13.09 -22.19
CA VAL A 73 3.82 -12.51 -22.84
C VAL A 73 5.00 -13.49 -22.72
N GLU A 74 5.61 -13.89 -23.86
CA GLU A 74 6.74 -14.83 -23.91
C GLU A 74 8.06 -14.23 -23.36
N ASN A 75 8.17 -12.89 -23.30
CA ASN A 75 9.34 -12.16 -22.78
C ASN A 75 8.93 -11.25 -21.63
N ARG A 76 9.00 -11.77 -20.40
CA ARG A 76 8.75 -11.06 -19.14
C ARG A 76 9.73 -9.90 -18.99
N LYS A 77 9.22 -8.69 -18.77
CA LYS A 77 10.06 -7.50 -18.53
C LYS A 77 9.80 -6.86 -17.19
N VAL A 78 8.55 -6.80 -16.72
CA VAL A 78 8.20 -6.08 -15.48
C VAL A 78 7.23 -6.89 -14.62
N THR A 79 7.67 -7.29 -13.43
CA THR A 79 6.86 -8.08 -12.51
C THR A 79 6.49 -7.30 -11.25
N GLY A 80 5.21 -7.26 -10.95
CA GLY A 80 4.67 -6.69 -9.72
C GLY A 80 4.64 -7.69 -8.56
N ALA A 81 4.51 -7.16 -7.35
CA ALA A 81 4.36 -7.94 -6.12
C ALA A 81 3.25 -7.34 -5.24
N SER A 82 2.64 -8.17 -4.37
CA SER A 82 1.50 -7.76 -3.55
C SER A 82 1.91 -7.13 -2.22
N PHE A 83 3.11 -7.44 -1.73
CA PHE A 83 3.66 -6.85 -0.51
C PHE A 83 5.18 -6.83 -0.55
N ILE A 84 5.77 -6.00 0.32
CA ILE A 84 7.20 -5.95 0.54
C ILE A 84 7.51 -6.12 2.02
N VAL A 85 8.56 -6.87 2.31
CA VAL A 85 9.19 -6.98 3.63
C VAL A 85 10.64 -6.53 3.49
N ILE A 86 11.05 -5.56 4.29
CA ILE A 86 12.45 -5.13 4.36
C ILE A 86 12.96 -5.45 5.76
N ASP A 87 14.01 -6.26 5.86
CA ASP A 87 14.66 -6.62 7.13
C ASP A 87 16.14 -6.23 7.16
N GLY A 88 16.68 -5.98 8.35
CA GLY A 88 18.09 -5.67 8.59
C GLY A 88 18.91 -6.86 9.10
N ALA A 89 18.47 -8.09 8.83
CA ALA A 89 19.00 -9.32 9.43
C ALA A 89 20.05 -10.03 8.56
N LEU A 90 20.54 -9.40 7.48
CA LEU A 90 21.55 -10.00 6.62
C LEU A 90 22.88 -10.12 7.39
N LYS A 91 23.37 -11.36 7.53
CA LYS A 91 24.67 -11.64 8.14
C LYS A 91 25.77 -11.10 7.23
N ASP A 92 26.81 -10.55 7.83
CA ASP A 92 27.93 -9.95 7.09
C ASP A 92 28.63 -11.02 6.24
N GLY A 93 28.48 -10.89 4.92
CA GLY A 93 28.91 -11.88 3.93
C GLY A 93 29.47 -11.26 2.66
N GLY A 94 29.78 -9.97 2.67
CA GLY A 94 30.33 -9.22 1.54
C GLY A 94 29.29 -8.58 0.60
N GLU A 95 28.05 -9.05 0.59
CA GLU A 95 26.96 -8.46 -0.19
C GLU A 95 26.18 -7.41 0.61
N PRO A 96 25.78 -6.27 0.00
CA PRO A 96 25.06 -5.19 0.68
C PRO A 96 23.61 -5.54 1.01
N PHE A 97 22.96 -6.34 0.16
CA PHE A 97 21.60 -6.81 0.38
C PHE A 97 21.32 -8.12 -0.37
N ALA A 98 20.26 -8.83 0.02
CA ALA A 98 19.76 -10.01 -0.66
C ALA A 98 18.26 -9.88 -0.91
N VAL A 99 17.82 -10.18 -2.13
CA VAL A 99 16.42 -10.22 -2.53
C VAL A 99 15.94 -11.66 -2.54
N ASN A 100 14.81 -11.93 -1.89
CA ASN A 100 14.15 -13.23 -1.92
C ASN A 100 12.67 -13.02 -2.23
N VAL A 101 12.12 -13.84 -3.13
CA VAL A 101 10.67 -13.95 -3.26
C VAL A 101 10.15 -14.67 -2.01
N LEU A 102 9.14 -14.09 -1.35
CA LEU A 102 8.51 -14.70 -0.19
C LEU A 102 7.26 -15.46 -0.61
N GLU A 103 7.27 -16.75 -0.30
CA GLU A 103 6.11 -17.64 -0.43
C GLU A 103 5.34 -17.65 0.89
N VAL A 104 4.02 -17.44 0.85
CA VAL A 104 3.19 -17.35 2.06
C VAL A 104 2.85 -18.74 2.65
N SER A 105 3.56 -19.80 2.27
CA SER A 105 3.51 -21.12 2.92
C SER A 105 4.36 -21.24 4.19
N SER A 106 5.35 -20.36 4.40
CA SER A 106 6.22 -20.47 5.57
C SER A 106 5.47 -20.04 6.83
N PHE A 107 5.21 -21.01 7.72
CA PHE A 107 4.48 -20.88 8.99
C PHE A 107 4.96 -19.67 9.85
N ASP A 108 6.24 -19.31 9.74
CA ASP A 108 6.84 -18.16 10.42
C ASP A 108 6.43 -16.80 9.79
N ILE A 109 6.31 -16.73 8.47
CA ILE A 109 5.88 -15.52 7.75
C ILE A 109 4.36 -15.37 7.82
N PHE A 110 3.60 -16.46 7.78
CA PHE A 110 2.16 -16.43 8.05
C PHE A 110 1.88 -15.93 9.47
N SER A 111 2.69 -16.34 10.45
CA SER A 111 2.64 -15.81 11.83
C SER A 111 3.10 -14.36 11.92
N LEU A 112 4.07 -13.92 11.11
CA LEU A 112 4.53 -12.53 11.03
C LEU A 112 3.48 -11.61 10.40
N ILE A 113 2.88 -12.05 9.29
CA ILE A 113 1.79 -11.40 8.59
C ILE A 113 0.55 -11.36 9.49
N ASN A 114 0.21 -12.46 10.17
CA ASN A 114 -0.86 -12.52 11.18
C ASN A 114 -0.55 -11.63 12.38
N PHE A 115 0.68 -11.59 12.89
CA PHE A 115 1.08 -10.65 13.95
C PHE A 115 0.82 -9.19 13.54
N PHE A 116 1.07 -8.84 12.27
CA PHE A 116 0.73 -7.52 11.74
C PHE A 116 -0.76 -7.36 11.34
N LEU A 117 -1.52 -8.43 11.11
CA LEU A 117 -2.95 -8.40 10.73
C LEU A 117 -3.88 -8.43 11.95
N GLU A 118 -3.55 -9.20 12.99
CA GLU A 118 -4.28 -9.25 14.27
C GLU A 118 -4.29 -7.90 15.00
N GLY A 119 -3.34 -7.01 14.69
CA GLY A 119 -3.33 -5.62 15.16
C GLY A 119 -4.41 -4.71 14.53
N MET A 120 -5.12 -5.14 13.49
CA MET A 120 -6.16 -4.35 12.82
C MET A 120 -7.41 -5.20 12.56
N ASN A 121 -8.41 -5.05 13.42
CA ASN A 121 -9.73 -5.66 13.26
C ASN A 121 -10.33 -5.42 11.86
N GLY A 122 -10.58 -6.51 11.13
CA GLY A 122 -11.64 -6.59 10.14
C GLY A 122 -11.19 -6.87 8.71
N GLY A 123 -11.35 -8.12 8.27
CA GLY A 123 -11.37 -8.49 6.87
C GLY A 123 -10.83 -9.90 6.65
N ASN A 124 -11.74 -10.87 6.49
CA ASN A 124 -11.40 -12.18 5.93
C ASN A 124 -10.94 -11.97 4.48
N ASN A 125 -9.64 -12.01 4.24
CA ASN A 125 -9.09 -12.01 2.89
C ASN A 125 -8.30 -13.32 2.70
N ASP A 126 -9.00 -14.36 2.27
CA ASP A 126 -8.44 -15.62 1.78
C ASP A 126 -7.81 -15.40 0.38
N GLY A 127 -6.89 -14.44 0.28
CA GLY A 127 -6.14 -14.14 -0.94
C GLY A 127 -4.75 -14.76 -0.87
N GLU A 128 -4.44 -15.65 -1.81
CA GLU A 128 -3.09 -16.13 -2.09
C GLU A 128 -2.24 -14.98 -2.63
N LEU A 129 -1.55 -14.26 -1.73
CA LEU A 129 -0.71 -13.11 -2.05
C LEU A 129 0.76 -13.52 -1.99
N ASP A 130 1.56 -13.13 -2.98
CA ASP A 130 3.02 -13.24 -2.92
C ASP A 130 3.69 -11.86 -2.80
N GLY A 131 4.84 -11.84 -2.16
CA GLY A 131 5.59 -10.62 -1.88
C GLY A 131 7.08 -10.79 -2.00
N MET A 132 7.80 -9.70 -1.85
CA MET A 132 9.25 -9.66 -1.94
C MET A 132 9.86 -9.33 -0.58
N ALA A 133 10.83 -10.14 -0.15
CA ALA A 133 11.71 -9.82 0.97
C ALA A 133 13.01 -9.22 0.45
N ILE A 134 13.43 -8.13 1.09
CA ILE A 134 14.74 -7.54 0.87
C ILE A 134 15.44 -7.48 2.21
N ARG A 135 16.56 -8.19 2.30
CA ARG A 135 17.40 -8.23 3.50
C ARG A 135 18.60 -7.34 3.31
N PHE A 136 18.76 -6.33 4.13
CA PHE A 136 19.92 -5.46 4.15
C PHE A 136 20.88 -5.86 5.27
N ARG A 137 22.16 -5.57 5.04
CA ARG A 137 23.14 -5.54 6.12
C ARG A 137 22.79 -4.40 7.09
N SER A 138 23.12 -4.55 8.37
CA SER A 138 22.65 -3.63 9.42
C SER A 138 23.02 -2.15 9.19
N ASP A 139 24.22 -1.87 8.68
CA ASP A 139 24.70 -0.52 8.34
C ASP A 139 23.87 0.15 7.23
N ILE A 140 23.51 -0.63 6.21
CA ILE A 140 22.72 -0.17 5.07
C ILE A 140 21.26 -0.02 5.49
N MET A 141 20.76 -0.91 6.36
CA MET A 141 19.42 -0.78 6.93
C MET A 141 19.28 0.52 7.72
N GLU A 142 20.27 0.89 8.54
CA GLU A 142 20.25 2.18 9.26
C GLU A 142 20.18 3.37 8.29
N SER A 143 21.01 3.36 7.23
CA SER A 143 21.02 4.39 6.19
C SER A 143 19.68 4.48 5.44
N LEU A 144 19.07 3.33 5.15
CA LEU A 144 17.76 3.23 4.51
C LEU A 144 16.67 3.85 5.39
N LEU A 145 16.65 3.52 6.69
CA LEU A 145 15.65 4.05 7.62
C LEU A 145 15.77 5.56 7.80
N GLU A 146 17.00 6.10 7.78
CA GLU A 146 17.25 7.54 7.78
C GLU A 146 16.67 8.21 6.53
N ALA A 147 16.94 7.66 5.34
CA ALA A 147 16.39 8.17 4.09
C ALA A 147 14.85 8.13 4.07
N LEU A 148 14.25 7.00 4.47
CA LEU A 148 12.80 6.83 4.53
C LEU A 148 12.14 7.75 5.57
N SER A 149 12.84 8.08 6.67
CA SER A 149 12.30 8.97 7.71
C SER A 149 12.16 10.42 7.24
N VAL A 150 12.92 10.83 6.22
CA VAL A 150 12.91 12.19 5.65
C VAL A 150 12.13 12.24 4.34
N GLY A 151 11.77 11.09 3.76
CA GLY A 151 11.13 11.03 2.44
C GLY A 151 12.12 11.19 1.29
N GLN A 152 13.36 10.73 1.49
CA GLN A 152 14.42 10.78 0.48
C GLN A 152 14.47 9.46 -0.29
N ASP A 153 14.74 9.57 -1.60
CA ASP A 153 15.02 8.43 -2.45
C ASP A 153 16.24 7.66 -1.95
N PHE A 154 16.21 6.34 -2.15
CA PHE A 154 17.27 5.45 -1.72
C PHE A 154 17.65 4.51 -2.86
N GLU A 155 18.93 4.23 -3.02
CA GLU A 155 19.40 3.31 -4.04
C GLU A 155 20.55 2.47 -3.49
N GLN A 156 20.48 1.17 -3.75
CA GLN A 156 21.55 0.24 -3.42
C GLN A 156 21.78 -0.71 -4.60
N ILE A 157 23.05 -0.89 -4.94
CA ILE A 157 23.48 -1.78 -6.01
C ILE A 157 24.25 -2.95 -5.38
N SER A 158 23.94 -4.16 -5.81
CA SER A 158 24.68 -5.39 -5.52
C SER A 158 25.28 -5.96 -6.82
N SER A 159 26.03 -7.05 -6.71
CA SER A 159 26.58 -7.75 -7.88
C SER A 159 25.51 -8.32 -8.81
N ALA A 160 24.34 -8.68 -8.27
CA ALA A 160 23.27 -9.35 -9.00
C ALA A 160 22.07 -8.43 -9.33
N MET A 161 21.79 -7.43 -8.49
CA MET A 161 20.57 -6.64 -8.60
C MET A 161 20.77 -5.20 -8.12
N LYS A 162 20.03 -4.28 -8.72
CA LYS A 162 19.85 -2.91 -8.26
C LYS A 162 18.51 -2.77 -7.56
N PHE A 163 18.48 -2.20 -6.37
CA PHE A 163 17.25 -1.86 -5.66
C PHE A 163 17.16 -0.35 -5.47
N SER A 164 16.01 0.23 -5.83
CA SER A 164 15.75 1.65 -5.66
C SER A 164 14.39 1.89 -5.03
N ILE A 165 14.33 2.90 -4.17
CA ILE A 165 13.12 3.45 -3.58
C ILE A 165 12.97 4.87 -4.10
N LYS A 166 11.83 5.15 -4.72
CA LYS A 166 11.51 6.46 -5.27
C LYS A 166 10.25 7.00 -4.62
N TRP A 167 10.33 8.23 -4.13
CA TRP A 167 9.17 8.97 -3.65
C TRP A 167 8.50 9.66 -4.82
N ASN A 168 7.30 9.25 -5.17
CA ASN A 168 6.61 9.80 -6.33
C ASN A 168 5.09 9.93 -6.11
N ASP A 169 4.55 11.08 -6.47
CA ASP A 169 3.10 11.30 -6.55
C ASP A 169 2.56 11.02 -7.97
N ASP A 170 3.39 10.83 -8.99
CA ASP A 170 2.94 10.69 -10.38
C ASP A 170 2.30 9.34 -10.71
N SER A 171 2.33 8.36 -9.79
CA SER A 171 1.59 7.09 -9.97
C SER A 171 0.07 7.29 -10.08
N TYR A 172 -0.44 8.51 -9.81
CA TYR A 172 -1.84 8.90 -9.98
C TYR A 172 -2.21 9.41 -11.38
N THR A 173 -1.26 9.55 -12.32
CA THR A 173 -1.57 10.08 -13.65
C THR A 173 -2.16 9.04 -14.61
N GLN A 174 -2.06 7.75 -14.30
CA GLN A 174 -2.77 6.72 -15.06
C GLN A 174 -4.19 6.55 -14.53
N GLN A 175 -5.16 7.00 -15.34
CA GLN A 175 -6.59 6.82 -15.11
C GLN A 175 -6.91 5.32 -15.02
N PHE A 176 -7.05 4.81 -13.81
CA PHE A 176 -7.66 3.50 -13.59
C PHE A 176 -9.09 3.52 -14.10
N VAL A 177 -9.47 2.53 -14.93
CA VAL A 177 -10.88 2.24 -15.19
C VAL A 177 -11.51 1.80 -13.88
N GLY A 178 -12.35 2.66 -13.27
CA GLY A 178 -12.93 2.43 -11.94
C GLY A 178 -12.13 3.02 -10.77
N GLY A 179 -11.11 3.84 -11.02
CA GLY A 179 -10.35 4.54 -9.99
C GLY A 179 -11.22 5.47 -9.12
N LEU A 180 -10.85 5.62 -7.85
CA LEU A 180 -11.53 6.54 -6.93
C LEU A 180 -11.20 7.99 -7.31
N VAL A 181 -12.07 8.60 -8.12
CA VAL A 181 -11.93 9.97 -8.61
C VAL A 181 -13.06 10.86 -8.11
N SER A 182 -12.75 12.15 -8.00
CA SER A 182 -13.72 13.19 -7.73
C SER A 182 -14.71 13.31 -8.89
N PRO A 183 -16.03 13.22 -8.65
CA PRO A 183 -17.02 13.36 -9.71
C PRO A 183 -17.16 14.81 -10.22
N ILE A 184 -16.52 15.78 -9.55
CA ILE A 184 -16.64 17.21 -9.87
C ILE A 184 -15.61 17.61 -10.93
N ASP A 185 -14.37 17.17 -10.76
CA ASP A 185 -13.22 17.63 -11.55
C ASP A 185 -12.31 16.48 -12.01
N ASN A 186 -12.73 15.24 -11.81
CA ASN A 186 -12.03 14.01 -12.20
C ASN A 186 -10.62 13.87 -11.61
N ARG A 187 -10.32 14.60 -10.52
CA ARG A 187 -9.06 14.43 -9.78
C ARG A 187 -9.06 13.11 -9.03
N SER A 188 -7.91 12.45 -8.97
CA SER A 188 -7.73 11.26 -8.13
C SER A 188 -7.94 11.63 -6.66
N LEU A 189 -8.76 10.82 -5.96
CA LEU A 189 -8.95 10.87 -4.51
C LEU A 189 -8.12 9.78 -3.80
N ILE A 190 -7.32 9.00 -4.54
CA ILE A 190 -6.41 8.03 -3.95
C ILE A 190 -5.37 8.79 -3.11
N GLY A 191 -5.07 8.27 -1.91
CA GLY A 191 -4.19 8.93 -0.94
C GLY A 191 -4.83 10.10 -0.18
N CYS A 192 -6.01 10.57 -0.60
CA CYS A 192 -6.80 11.51 0.19
C CYS A 192 -7.43 10.77 1.38
N TYR A 193 -7.43 11.41 2.55
CA TYR A 193 -8.04 10.80 3.72
C TYR A 193 -9.56 10.91 3.65
N GLN A 194 -10.23 9.75 3.63
CA GLN A 194 -11.68 9.64 3.66
C GLN A 194 -12.20 9.58 5.11
N TYR A 195 -13.23 10.38 5.40
CA TYR A 195 -13.89 10.45 6.70
C TYR A 195 -15.39 10.20 6.56
N GLY A 196 -16.04 9.85 7.67
CA GLY A 196 -17.51 9.75 7.75
C GLY A 196 -18.07 8.34 7.54
N LEU A 197 -17.24 7.33 7.29
CA LEU A 197 -17.66 5.96 6.96
C LEU A 197 -18.29 5.14 8.11
N LYS A 198 -18.70 5.78 9.22
CA LYS A 198 -19.35 5.05 10.31
C LYS A 198 -20.73 4.58 9.85
N LYS A 199 -20.97 3.26 9.88
CA LYS A 199 -22.25 2.65 9.50
C LYS A 199 -23.46 3.35 10.12
N SER A 200 -23.40 3.66 11.42
CA SER A 200 -24.48 4.38 12.12
C SER A 200 -24.75 5.78 11.57
N LYS A 201 -23.71 6.49 11.11
CA LYS A 201 -23.83 7.81 10.49
C LYS A 201 -24.36 7.73 9.05
N ILE A 202 -23.85 6.80 8.25
CA ILE A 202 -24.32 6.60 6.87
C ILE A 202 -25.81 6.27 6.86
N LEU A 203 -26.25 5.38 7.75
CA LEU A 203 -27.67 4.99 7.85
C LEU A 203 -28.54 6.12 8.42
N GLY A 204 -27.99 6.98 9.29
CA GLY A 204 -28.68 8.13 9.85
C GLY A 204 -28.71 9.37 8.95
N SER A 205 -27.87 9.44 7.91
CA SER A 205 -27.84 10.55 6.96
C SER A 205 -28.88 10.34 5.86
N SER A 206 -30.04 10.96 6.02
CA SER A 206 -31.07 11.10 4.98
C SER A 206 -31.70 12.48 5.13
N TYR A 207 -31.46 13.33 4.14
CA TYR A 207 -31.93 14.72 4.11
C TYR A 207 -32.99 14.84 3.01
N PRO A 208 -34.26 15.13 3.36
CA PRO A 208 -35.32 15.26 2.36
C PRO A 208 -35.07 16.49 1.50
N ILE A 209 -35.31 16.37 0.20
CA ILE A 209 -35.19 17.49 -0.72
C ILE A 209 -36.55 18.22 -0.74
N PRO A 210 -36.59 19.56 -0.52
CA PRO A 210 -37.85 20.31 -0.57
C PRO A 210 -38.59 20.06 -1.89
N ASN A 211 -39.89 19.75 -1.79
CA ASN A 211 -40.76 19.46 -2.93
C ASN A 211 -40.41 18.21 -3.76
N GLN A 212 -39.61 17.28 -3.23
CA GLN A 212 -39.39 15.95 -3.82
C GLN A 212 -39.75 14.88 -2.79
N VAL A 213 -40.72 14.03 -3.10
CA VAL A 213 -41.24 13.01 -2.16
C VAL A 213 -40.50 11.67 -2.27
N ASP A 214 -39.86 11.40 -3.40
CA ASP A 214 -39.23 10.09 -3.68
C ASP A 214 -37.69 10.13 -3.54
N TRP A 215 -37.12 11.29 -3.24
CA TRP A 215 -35.67 11.52 -3.26
C TRP A 215 -35.17 12.12 -1.94
N SER A 216 -34.01 11.64 -1.49
CA SER A 216 -33.29 12.22 -0.34
C SER A 216 -31.79 12.26 -0.64
N LEU A 217 -31.10 13.23 -0.05
CA LEU A 217 -29.65 13.33 -0.09
C LEU A 217 -29.06 12.57 1.10
N ARG A 218 -27.89 11.96 0.86
CA ARG A 218 -27.11 11.30 1.89
C ARG A 218 -25.66 11.75 1.79
N LEU A 219 -25.10 12.16 2.92
CA LEU A 219 -23.67 12.37 3.04
C LEU A 219 -23.00 11.03 3.33
N ILE A 220 -22.32 10.48 2.31
CA ILE A 220 -21.67 9.16 2.39
C ILE A 220 -20.24 9.30 2.95
N SER A 221 -19.47 10.26 2.45
CA SER A 221 -18.09 10.46 2.88
C SER A 221 -17.59 11.87 2.60
N VAL A 222 -16.54 12.27 3.33
CA VAL A 222 -15.84 13.54 3.17
C VAL A 222 -14.36 13.24 2.92
N TYR A 223 -13.79 13.78 1.84
CA TYR A 223 -12.38 13.61 1.52
C TYR A 223 -11.58 14.86 1.93
N ASN A 224 -10.47 14.65 2.63
CA ASN A 224 -9.46 15.68 2.80
C ASN A 224 -8.51 15.64 1.60
N VAL A 225 -8.60 16.66 0.75
CA VAL A 225 -7.76 16.82 -0.45
C VAL A 225 -6.39 17.45 -0.11
N ALA A 226 -6.20 17.92 1.13
CA ALA A 226 -4.90 18.41 1.61
C ALA A 226 -3.99 17.24 2.07
N LYS A 227 -2.67 17.46 2.07
CA LYS A 227 -1.69 16.50 2.59
C LYS A 227 -1.92 16.23 4.08
N GLY A 228 -1.85 14.95 4.47
CA GLY A 228 -1.92 14.52 5.86
C GLY A 228 -3.34 14.36 6.43
N ARG A 229 -3.42 13.78 7.63
CA ARG A 229 -4.70 13.59 8.34
C ARG A 229 -5.12 14.87 9.04
N PHE A 230 -6.42 15.12 9.12
CA PHE A 230 -6.92 16.10 10.06
C PHE A 230 -6.57 15.67 11.49
N VAL A 231 -6.21 16.64 12.33
CA VAL A 231 -6.05 16.38 13.77
C VAL A 231 -7.39 15.89 14.34
N GLN A 232 -7.37 14.92 15.26
CA GLN A 232 -8.58 14.25 15.76
C GLN A 232 -9.68 15.20 16.27
N ARG A 233 -9.28 16.32 16.89
CA ARG A 233 -10.22 17.38 17.34
C ARG A 233 -10.93 18.09 16.19
N VAL A 234 -10.27 18.21 15.03
CA VAL A 234 -10.78 18.88 13.83
C VAL A 234 -11.66 17.95 13.00
N GLN A 235 -11.35 16.65 12.95
CA GLN A 235 -12.13 15.65 12.22
C GLN A 235 -13.63 15.70 12.56
N SER A 236 -13.95 15.74 13.87
CA SER A 236 -15.35 15.82 14.33
C SER A 236 -16.06 17.10 13.89
N LYS A 237 -15.37 18.24 13.90
CA LYS A 237 -15.91 19.53 13.49
C LYS A 237 -16.17 19.59 11.99
N VAL A 238 -15.20 19.14 11.19
CA VAL A 238 -15.32 19.09 9.72
C VAL A 238 -16.54 18.26 9.34
N LEU A 239 -16.70 17.08 9.95
CA LEU A 239 -17.85 16.22 9.69
C LEU A 239 -19.18 16.88 10.06
N ASN A 240 -19.27 17.53 11.23
CA ASN A 240 -20.50 18.22 11.63
C ASN A 240 -20.87 19.37 10.67
N VAL A 241 -19.88 20.13 10.19
CA VAL A 241 -20.10 21.19 9.21
C VAL A 241 -20.54 20.60 7.87
N SER A 242 -19.90 19.51 7.40
CA SER A 242 -20.31 18.83 6.17
C SER A 242 -21.74 18.28 6.26
N GLU A 243 -22.16 17.76 7.42
CA GLU A 243 -23.53 17.33 7.65
C GLU A 243 -24.52 18.49 7.58
N GLN A 244 -24.17 19.65 8.15
CA GLN A 244 -25.00 20.87 8.05
C GLN A 244 -25.12 21.37 6.61
N VAL A 245 -24.03 21.34 5.83
CA VAL A 245 -24.04 21.75 4.42
C VAL A 245 -24.88 20.79 3.58
N ALA A 246 -24.80 19.48 3.84
CA ALA A 246 -25.59 18.49 3.11
C ALA A 246 -27.10 18.51 3.45
N ALA A 247 -27.47 19.12 4.57
CA ALA A 247 -28.85 19.24 5.04
C ALA A 247 -29.56 20.53 4.57
N GLN A 248 -28.85 21.44 3.91
CA GLN A 248 -29.39 22.68 3.32
C GLN A 248 -29.89 22.43 1.90
#